data_AF-A0A182TQC0-F1
#
_entry.id   AF-A0A182TQC0-F1
#
_cell.length_a   1.000
_cell.length_b   1.000
_cell.length_c   1.000
_cell.angle_alpha   90.00
_cell.angle_beta   90.00
_cell.angle_gamma   90.00
#
_symmetry.space_group_name_H-M   'P 1'
#
loop_
_entity.id
_entity.type
_entity.pdbx_description
1 polymer ?
#
loop_
_entity_poly.entity_id
_entity_poly.type
_entity_poly.pdbx_seq_one_letter_code
_entity_poly.pdbx_strand_id
1 'polypeptide(L)'
;MSEKLSDDKCNVTKLFGELWRESLKQRIIESTKDQQDKEKIAEIIKREIDDFLRTFPFRDRFNLQPDAKDNAKAVAARNCGNDLFTPLIGEYLESLQHYNESIAYSEPGSEARALAYGNRSAVCLKFGLYEECLENIRLARASKYPVRLAYKLKKREQHVKRCIDKDAGVFPDRVKHTPGKYRPRDSGHPALKLSYEAHANIPHLAKCVELRQNKEFGRHLVTTQNLKAGDVFLIEKPYANLLCDTERYKRCAFCQNEDRFTLIPCEGCTVTMYCSEECRDKAHKQYHRYECGVLRDCWRIVGLFVKGMVGLRTVATAFASFEQDLEGWNDHLNTLNETNVNAFTMDWNNATVRD
;
A
#
# COMPACT_ATOMS: atom_id res chain seq x y z
N MET A 1 -11.88 3.92 15.81
CA MET A 1 -11.19 4.18 14.52
C MET A 1 -9.70 4.28 14.79
N SER A 2 -8.84 3.64 13.98
CA SER A 2 -7.40 3.90 14.04
C SER A 2 -7.16 5.39 13.80
N GLU A 3 -6.34 6.03 14.63
CA GLU A 3 -5.99 7.43 14.46
C GLU A 3 -5.32 7.62 13.09
N LYS A 4 -5.69 8.70 12.39
CA LYS A 4 -5.00 9.06 11.17
C LYS A 4 -3.53 9.30 11.50
N LEU A 5 -2.63 8.81 10.67
CA LEU A 5 -1.19 9.08 10.84
C LEU A 5 -0.85 10.52 10.52
N SER A 6 -1.65 11.18 9.67
CA SER A 6 -1.45 12.58 9.30
C SER A 6 -1.53 13.48 10.52
N ASP A 7 -0.50 14.27 10.76
CA ASP A 7 -0.51 15.34 11.74
C ASP A 7 -0.83 16.66 11.03
N ASP A 8 -1.98 17.28 11.34
CA ASP A 8 -2.40 18.55 10.73
C ASP A 8 -1.40 19.69 11.02
N LYS A 9 -0.55 19.54 12.04
CA LYS A 9 0.56 20.48 12.34
C LYS A 9 1.74 20.32 11.38
N CYS A 10 1.84 19.20 10.67
CA CYS A 10 2.90 18.89 9.73
C CYS A 10 2.40 19.07 8.29
N ASN A 11 2.81 20.16 7.63
CA ASN A 11 2.46 20.44 6.24
C ASN A 11 3.74 20.53 5.41
N VAL A 12 3.95 19.56 4.52
CA VAL A 12 5.18 19.45 3.72
C VAL A 12 5.50 20.69 2.89
N THR A 13 4.49 21.39 2.35
CA THR A 13 4.70 22.61 1.57
C THR A 13 5.15 23.77 2.46
N LYS A 14 4.53 23.90 3.63
CA LYS A 14 4.94 24.89 4.64
C LYS A 14 6.36 24.60 5.13
N LEU A 15 6.65 23.34 5.43
CA LEU A 15 7.94 22.83 5.88
C LEU A 15 9.04 23.10 4.85
N PHE A 16 8.79 22.80 3.58
CA PHE A 16 9.72 23.11 2.50
C PHE A 16 9.98 24.61 2.39
N GLY A 17 8.92 25.43 2.47
CA GLY A 17 9.05 26.89 2.44
C GLY A 17 9.86 27.44 3.62
N GLU A 18 9.68 26.87 4.81
CA GLU A 18 10.46 27.21 6.01
C GLU A 18 11.92 26.81 5.84
N LEU A 19 12.21 25.55 5.48
CA LEU A 19 13.58 25.09 5.21
C LEU A 19 14.29 25.93 4.14
N TRP A 20 13.59 26.21 3.05
CA TRP A 20 14.12 27.03 1.97
C TRP A 20 14.52 28.42 2.49
N ARG A 21 13.63 29.09 3.22
CA ARG A 21 13.89 30.45 3.74
C ARG A 21 14.95 30.47 4.84
N GLU A 22 14.92 29.51 5.76
CA GLU A 22 15.73 29.51 6.98
C GLU A 22 17.14 28.95 6.76
N SER A 23 17.34 28.09 5.75
CA SER A 23 18.59 27.33 5.65
C SER A 23 19.27 27.39 4.29
N LEU A 24 18.52 27.44 3.18
CA LEU A 24 19.09 27.24 1.85
C LEU A 24 19.15 28.52 0.99
N LYS A 25 18.14 29.38 1.08
CA LYS A 25 17.98 30.56 0.21
C LYS A 25 19.17 31.53 0.31
N GLN A 26 19.54 31.94 1.52
CA GLN A 26 20.62 32.90 1.69
C GLN A 26 21.97 32.31 1.31
N ARG A 27 22.21 31.05 1.66
CA ARG A 27 23.42 30.31 1.31
C ARG A 27 23.67 30.28 -0.21
N ILE A 28 22.62 30.04 -0.98
CA ILE A 28 22.67 30.07 -2.45
C ILE A 28 22.91 31.49 -2.97
N ILE A 29 22.17 32.48 -2.47
CA ILE A 29 22.30 33.89 -2.92
C ILE A 29 23.74 34.37 -2.69
N GLU A 30 24.29 34.15 -1.50
CA GLU A 30 25.64 34.57 -1.14
C GLU A 30 26.71 33.86 -1.98
N SER A 31 26.53 32.57 -2.25
CA SER A 31 27.49 31.77 -3.01
C SER A 31 27.48 32.06 -4.51
N THR A 32 26.42 32.70 -5.02
CA THR A 32 26.25 32.99 -6.45
C THR A 32 26.35 34.48 -6.80
N LYS A 33 26.39 35.37 -5.80
CA LYS A 33 26.28 36.84 -5.98
C LYS A 33 27.30 37.45 -6.95
N ASP A 34 28.51 36.90 -7.03
CA ASP A 34 29.61 37.42 -7.84
C ASP A 34 29.84 36.61 -9.13
N GLN A 35 29.01 35.59 -9.38
CA GLN A 35 29.13 34.73 -10.56
C GLN A 35 28.15 35.16 -11.65
N GLN A 36 28.64 35.33 -12.88
CA GLN A 36 27.81 35.70 -14.05
C GLN A 36 27.63 34.53 -15.03
N ASP A 37 28.49 33.51 -14.94
CA ASP A 37 28.42 32.30 -15.74
C ASP A 37 27.30 31.38 -15.24
N LYS A 38 26.32 31.10 -16.11
CA LYS A 38 25.13 30.29 -15.79
C LYS A 38 25.46 28.84 -15.46
N GLU A 39 26.45 28.24 -16.10
CA GLU A 39 26.84 26.85 -15.84
C GLU A 39 27.50 26.76 -14.46
N LYS A 40 28.39 27.69 -14.15
CA LYS A 40 29.02 27.78 -12.83
C LYS A 40 28.01 28.08 -11.72
N ILE A 41 27.01 28.92 -11.97
CA ILE A 41 25.90 29.16 -11.01
C ILE A 41 25.16 27.84 -10.73
N ALA A 42 24.85 27.06 -11.77
CA ALA A 42 24.14 25.79 -11.61
C ALA A 42 24.96 24.77 -10.80
N GLU A 43 26.27 24.68 -11.04
CA GLU A 43 27.17 23.82 -10.26
C GLU A 43 27.23 24.23 -8.78
N ILE A 44 27.34 25.54 -8.50
CA ILE A 44 27.33 26.07 -7.13
C ILE A 44 26.02 25.72 -6.43
N ILE A 45 24.88 25.97 -7.08
CA ILE A 45 23.55 25.63 -6.53
C ILE A 45 23.47 24.13 -6.22
N LYS A 46 23.89 23.27 -7.16
CA LYS A 46 23.88 21.82 -6.96
C LYS A 46 24.71 21.40 -5.75
N ARG A 47 25.90 21.99 -5.59
CA ARG A 47 26.79 21.72 -4.45
C ARG A 47 26.17 22.17 -3.12
N GLU A 48 25.61 23.38 -3.06
CA GLU A 48 24.97 23.88 -1.83
C GLU A 48 23.74 23.05 -1.43
N ILE A 49 22.95 22.59 -2.41
CA ILE A 49 21.83 21.68 -2.18
C ILE A 49 22.33 20.32 -1.67
N ASP A 50 23.36 19.74 -2.30
CA ASP A 50 23.91 18.44 -1.87
C ASP A 50 24.48 18.53 -0.44
N ASP A 51 25.22 19.59 -0.13
CA ASP A 51 25.74 19.83 1.22
C ASP A 51 24.60 20.00 2.25
N PHE A 52 23.57 20.79 1.92
CA PHE A 52 22.38 20.92 2.77
C PHE A 52 21.70 19.58 3.01
N LEU A 53 21.47 18.76 1.97
CA LEU A 53 20.83 17.46 2.09
C LEU A 53 21.64 16.47 2.95
N ARG A 54 22.97 16.61 3.01
CA ARG A 54 23.86 15.77 3.83
C ARG A 54 24.00 16.25 5.26
N THR A 55 24.04 17.56 5.47
CA THR A 55 24.38 18.16 6.77
C THR A 55 23.16 18.57 7.59
N PHE A 56 22.02 18.82 6.94
CA PHE A 56 20.83 19.26 7.65
C PHE A 56 20.28 18.15 8.57
N PRO A 57 20.00 18.44 9.85
CA PRO A 57 19.61 17.44 10.83
C PRO A 57 18.12 17.06 10.70
N PHE A 58 17.74 16.46 9.57
CA PHE A 58 16.35 16.11 9.26
C PHE A 58 15.68 15.28 10.35
N ARG A 59 16.42 14.32 10.93
CA ARG A 59 15.92 13.44 11.98
C ARG A 59 15.47 14.23 13.21
N ASP A 60 16.35 15.08 13.73
CA ASP A 60 16.07 15.87 14.93
C ASP A 60 15.02 16.94 14.63
N ARG A 61 15.15 17.64 13.49
CA ARG A 61 14.24 18.73 13.10
C ARG A 61 12.80 18.27 12.92
N PHE A 62 12.60 17.08 12.35
CA PHE A 62 11.26 16.53 12.10
C PHE A 62 10.83 15.48 13.12
N ASN A 63 11.63 15.27 14.17
CA ASN A 63 11.42 14.22 15.15
C ASN A 63 11.12 12.88 14.47
N LEU A 64 11.93 12.51 13.49
CA LEU A 64 11.79 11.24 12.78
C LEU A 64 12.11 10.12 13.75
N GLN A 65 11.21 9.15 13.86
CA GLN A 65 11.35 8.04 14.77
C GLN A 65 11.35 6.74 13.95
N PRO A 66 12.16 5.73 14.30
CA PRO A 66 12.03 4.42 13.70
C PRO A 66 10.60 3.89 13.89
N ASP A 67 10.02 3.31 12.83
CA ASP A 67 8.80 2.54 12.98
C ASP A 67 9.14 1.12 13.42
N ALA A 68 8.75 0.79 14.65
CA ALA A 68 9.06 -0.47 15.30
C ALA A 68 7.81 -1.06 15.93
N LYS A 69 7.83 -2.38 16.12
CA LYS A 69 6.79 -3.10 16.85
C LYS A 69 6.73 -2.63 18.30
N ASP A 70 5.53 -2.62 18.85
CA ASP A 70 5.23 -2.11 20.19
C ASP A 70 4.08 -2.93 20.78
N ASN A 71 4.41 -3.87 21.67
CA ASN A 71 3.40 -4.71 22.32
C ASN A 71 2.46 -3.91 23.25
N ALA A 72 2.90 -2.78 23.80
CA ALA A 72 2.03 -1.95 24.65
C ALA A 72 0.94 -1.29 23.81
N LYS A 73 1.29 -0.72 22.65
CA LYS A 73 0.31 -0.24 21.66
C LYS A 73 -0.57 -1.36 21.12
N ALA A 74 0.01 -2.55 20.89
CA ALA A 74 -0.76 -3.71 20.47
C ALA A 74 -1.83 -4.09 21.50
N VAL A 75 -1.49 -4.08 22.80
CA VAL A 75 -2.44 -4.35 23.89
C VAL A 75 -3.51 -3.27 23.98
N ALA A 76 -3.13 -2.00 23.88
CA ALA A 76 -4.08 -0.88 23.88
C ALA A 76 -5.10 -1.01 22.73
N ALA A 77 -4.64 -1.22 21.49
CA ALA A 77 -5.51 -1.43 20.34
C ALA A 77 -6.44 -2.65 20.54
N ARG A 78 -5.92 -3.76 21.06
CA ARG A 78 -6.74 -4.95 21.36
C ARG A 78 -7.81 -4.66 22.40
N ASN A 79 -7.51 -3.85 23.42
CA ASN A 79 -8.48 -3.48 24.44
C ASN A 79 -9.60 -2.61 23.84
N CYS A 80 -9.28 -1.62 23.00
CA CYS A 80 -10.30 -0.87 22.24
C CYS A 80 -11.19 -1.82 21.41
N GLY A 81 -10.60 -2.83 20.76
CA GLY A 81 -11.37 -3.84 20.05
C GLY A 81 -12.27 -4.68 20.96
N ASN A 82 -11.85 -5.00 22.19
CA ASN A 82 -12.67 -5.74 23.15
C ASN A 82 -13.88 -4.95 23.63
N ASP A 83 -13.72 -3.64 23.84
CA ASP A 83 -14.81 -2.77 24.28
C ASP A 83 -15.94 -2.76 23.23
N LEU A 84 -15.57 -2.65 21.95
CA LEU A 84 -16.51 -2.66 20.82
C LEU A 84 -17.13 -4.04 20.55
N PHE A 85 -16.44 -5.13 20.90
CA PHE A 85 -16.92 -6.51 20.68
C PHE A 85 -18.01 -6.94 21.69
N THR A 86 -18.28 -6.15 22.73
CA THR A 86 -19.27 -6.51 23.76
C THR A 86 -20.66 -6.71 23.16
N PRO A 87 -21.51 -7.61 23.70
CA PRO A 87 -22.86 -7.83 23.19
C PRO A 87 -23.75 -6.57 23.19
N LEU A 88 -23.45 -5.60 24.06
CA LEU A 88 -24.18 -4.34 24.17
C LEU A 88 -23.86 -3.39 23.01
N ILE A 89 -22.60 -3.35 22.56
CA ILE A 89 -22.16 -2.46 21.48
C ILE A 89 -22.29 -3.16 20.12
N GLY A 90 -21.74 -4.38 19.99
CA GLY A 90 -21.90 -5.21 18.80
C GLY A 90 -21.21 -4.69 17.53
N GLU A 91 -20.27 -3.75 17.65
CA GLU A 91 -19.50 -3.16 16.55
C GLU A 91 -18.38 -4.13 16.10
N TYR A 92 -18.79 -5.23 15.47
CA TYR A 92 -17.90 -6.33 15.11
C TYR A 92 -16.89 -5.98 14.02
N LEU A 93 -17.22 -5.06 13.10
CA LEU A 93 -16.30 -4.64 12.03
C LEU A 93 -15.26 -3.64 12.53
N GLU A 94 -15.64 -2.77 13.46
CA GLU A 94 -14.75 -1.79 14.09
C GLU A 94 -13.80 -2.50 15.07
N SER A 95 -14.32 -3.45 15.86
CA SER A 95 -13.46 -4.30 16.71
C SER A 95 -12.43 -5.09 15.90
N LEU A 96 -12.82 -5.62 14.72
CA LEU A 96 -11.91 -6.27 13.78
C LEU A 96 -10.77 -5.35 13.34
N GLN A 97 -11.07 -4.10 13.00
CA GLN A 97 -10.05 -3.13 12.60
C GLN A 97 -9.04 -2.91 13.74
N HIS A 98 -9.51 -2.78 14.99
CA HIS A 98 -8.63 -2.66 16.15
C HIS A 98 -7.83 -3.93 16.47
N TYR A 99 -8.37 -5.11 16.19
CA TYR A 99 -7.60 -6.36 16.27
C TYR A 99 -6.52 -6.45 15.19
N ASN A 100 -6.80 -5.98 13.96
CA ASN A 100 -5.79 -5.90 12.90
C ASN A 100 -4.69 -4.88 13.24
N GLU A 101 -5.07 -3.73 13.78
CA GLU A 101 -4.13 -2.74 14.31
C GLU A 101 -3.25 -3.34 15.42
N SER A 102 -3.85 -4.07 16.37
CA SER A 102 -3.11 -4.80 17.40
C SER A 102 -2.10 -5.78 16.82
N ILE A 103 -2.50 -6.56 15.81
CA ILE A 103 -1.61 -7.49 15.10
C ILE A 103 -0.46 -6.73 14.42
N ALA A 104 -0.74 -5.59 13.78
CA ALA A 104 0.26 -4.76 13.11
C ALA A 104 1.30 -4.18 14.08
N TYR A 105 0.88 -3.76 15.29
CA TYR A 105 1.80 -3.28 16.33
C TYR A 105 2.57 -4.41 17.03
N SER A 106 2.01 -5.61 17.12
CA SER A 106 2.60 -6.70 17.90
C SER A 106 3.94 -7.20 17.34
N GLU A 107 4.83 -7.66 18.23
CA GLU A 107 6.06 -8.35 17.83
C GLU A 107 5.80 -9.78 17.31
N PRO A 108 6.65 -10.29 16.40
CA PRO A 108 6.61 -11.69 15.96
C PRO A 108 6.61 -12.67 17.12
N GLY A 109 5.59 -13.53 17.15
CA GLY A 109 5.46 -14.57 18.17
C GLY A 109 5.12 -14.08 19.58
N SER A 110 4.74 -12.82 19.79
CA SER A 110 4.36 -12.32 21.13
C SER A 110 3.00 -12.85 21.61
N GLU A 111 2.79 -12.82 22.93
CA GLU A 111 1.46 -13.13 23.51
C GLU A 111 0.41 -12.12 23.01
N ALA A 112 0.78 -10.83 22.85
CA ALA A 112 -0.11 -9.80 22.31
C ALA A 112 -0.63 -10.17 20.91
N ARG A 113 0.26 -10.62 20.02
CA ARG A 113 -0.10 -11.12 18.68
C ARG A 113 -1.05 -12.30 18.75
N ALA A 114 -0.71 -13.28 19.59
CA ALA A 114 -1.49 -14.50 19.76
C ALA A 114 -2.92 -14.21 20.24
N LEU A 115 -3.05 -13.33 21.24
CA LEU A 115 -4.35 -12.90 21.76
C LEU A 115 -5.17 -12.15 20.71
N ALA A 116 -4.55 -11.27 19.92
CA ALA A 116 -5.24 -10.51 18.88
C ALA A 116 -5.79 -11.42 17.76
N TYR A 117 -5.04 -12.43 17.29
CA TYR A 117 -5.59 -13.47 16.39
C TYR A 117 -6.71 -14.28 17.06
N GLY A 118 -6.58 -14.58 18.34
CA GLY A 118 -7.63 -15.23 19.15
C GLY A 118 -8.90 -14.38 19.29
N ASN A 119 -8.78 -13.06 19.34
CA ASN A 119 -9.90 -12.12 19.33
C ASN A 119 -10.52 -12.01 17.93
N ARG A 120 -9.69 -11.91 16.88
CA ARG A 120 -10.13 -11.85 15.48
C ARG A 120 -10.91 -13.09 15.03
N SER A 121 -10.51 -14.29 15.48
CA SER A 121 -11.31 -15.52 15.25
C SER A 121 -12.69 -15.49 15.93
N ALA A 122 -12.87 -14.75 17.02
CA ALA A 122 -14.19 -14.55 17.61
C ALA A 122 -15.11 -13.74 16.69
N VAL A 123 -14.55 -12.71 16.04
CA VAL A 123 -15.26 -11.91 15.03
C VAL A 123 -15.64 -12.77 13.83
N CYS A 124 -14.70 -13.55 13.28
CA CYS A 124 -14.99 -14.45 12.16
C CYS A 124 -16.17 -15.38 12.47
N LEU A 125 -16.22 -15.93 13.69
CA LEU A 125 -17.33 -16.77 14.12
C LEU A 125 -18.67 -16.00 14.14
N LYS A 126 -18.70 -14.74 14.57
CA LYS A 126 -19.92 -13.90 14.57
C LYS A 126 -20.48 -13.69 13.17
N PHE A 127 -19.62 -13.65 12.15
CA PHE A 127 -20.01 -13.54 10.74
C PHE A 127 -20.22 -14.89 10.03
N GLY A 128 -20.11 -16.03 10.73
CA GLY A 128 -20.21 -17.35 10.09
C GLY A 128 -19.05 -17.69 9.13
N LEU A 129 -17.95 -16.94 9.23
CA LEU A 129 -16.72 -17.10 8.45
C LEU A 129 -15.85 -18.19 9.08
N TYR A 130 -16.23 -19.43 8.82
CA TYR A 130 -15.70 -20.61 9.50
C TYR A 130 -14.25 -20.93 9.12
N GLU A 131 -13.88 -20.80 7.84
CA GLU A 131 -12.51 -21.07 7.37
C GLU A 131 -11.52 -20.02 7.90
N GLU A 132 -11.91 -18.75 7.87
CA GLU A 132 -11.17 -17.62 8.42
C GLU A 132 -11.04 -17.72 9.94
N CYS A 133 -12.08 -18.23 10.61
CA CYS A 133 -12.03 -18.51 12.04
C CYS A 133 -10.95 -19.55 12.36
N LEU A 134 -10.92 -20.66 11.61
CA LEU A 134 -9.91 -21.71 11.79
C LEU A 134 -8.50 -21.21 11.48
N GLU A 135 -8.32 -20.40 10.43
CA GLU A 135 -7.02 -19.82 10.11
C GLU A 135 -6.52 -18.90 11.23
N ASN A 136 -7.39 -18.05 11.78
CA ASN A 136 -7.03 -17.21 12.90
C ASN A 136 -6.68 -18.02 14.17
N ILE A 137 -7.34 -19.16 14.39
CA ILE A 137 -6.97 -20.08 15.48
C ILE A 137 -5.58 -20.69 15.22
N ARG A 138 -5.26 -21.06 13.98
CA ARG A 138 -3.94 -21.54 13.58
C ARG A 138 -2.87 -20.48 13.81
N LEU A 139 -3.08 -19.25 13.34
CA LEU A 139 -2.17 -18.10 13.52
C LEU A 139 -1.97 -17.75 15.00
N ALA A 140 -3.05 -17.80 15.79
CA ALA A 140 -2.98 -17.60 17.23
C ALA A 140 -2.07 -18.64 17.89
N ARG A 141 -2.21 -19.93 17.54
CA ARG A 141 -1.38 -21.04 18.06
C ARG A 141 0.06 -21.03 17.56
N ALA A 142 0.29 -20.56 16.34
CA ALA A 142 1.62 -20.36 15.79
C ALA A 142 2.33 -19.17 16.46
N SER A 143 1.57 -18.27 17.07
CA SER A 143 2.07 -17.28 18.03
C SER A 143 2.06 -17.87 19.44
N LYS A 144 2.77 -17.29 20.42
CA LYS A 144 2.82 -17.79 21.81
C LYS A 144 1.47 -17.64 22.53
N TYR A 145 0.44 -18.38 22.12
CA TYR A 145 -0.88 -18.33 22.72
C TYR A 145 -0.82 -18.89 24.14
N PRO A 146 -1.37 -18.18 25.14
CA PRO A 146 -1.16 -18.56 26.52
C PRO A 146 -1.95 -19.82 26.86
N VAL A 147 -1.27 -20.80 27.45
CA VAL A 147 -1.84 -22.11 27.84
C VAL A 147 -3.12 -21.95 28.67
N ARG A 148 -3.13 -20.97 29.59
CA ARG A 148 -4.29 -20.64 30.44
C ARG A 148 -5.57 -20.29 29.67
N LEU A 149 -5.46 -19.88 28.40
CA LEU A 149 -6.60 -19.54 27.54
C LEU A 149 -6.81 -20.53 26.40
N ALA A 150 -5.97 -21.56 26.24
CA ALA A 150 -6.03 -22.50 25.12
C ALA A 150 -7.40 -23.19 24.99
N TYR A 151 -8.10 -23.40 26.11
CA TYR A 151 -9.46 -23.96 26.13
C TYR A 151 -10.46 -23.09 25.34
N LYS A 152 -10.29 -21.76 25.29
CA LYS A 152 -11.16 -20.84 24.54
C LYS A 152 -11.07 -21.11 23.04
N LEU A 153 -9.84 -21.24 22.51
CA LEU A 153 -9.63 -21.60 21.10
C LEU A 153 -10.15 -22.99 20.80
N LYS A 154 -9.90 -23.97 21.68
CA LYS A 154 -10.38 -25.36 21.50
C LYS A 154 -11.90 -25.42 21.42
N LYS A 155 -12.61 -24.74 22.33
CA LYS A 155 -14.09 -24.67 22.32
C LYS A 155 -14.60 -24.03 21.03
N ARG A 156 -13.96 -22.94 20.58
CA ARG A 156 -14.32 -22.26 19.33
C ARG A 156 -14.10 -23.15 18.11
N GLU A 157 -12.93 -23.78 18.00
CA GLU A 157 -12.60 -24.71 16.91
C GLU A 157 -13.60 -25.87 16.83
N GLN A 158 -13.93 -26.51 17.96
CA GLN A 158 -14.92 -27.60 18.02
C GLN A 158 -16.32 -27.14 17.61
N HIS A 159 -16.71 -25.91 17.95
CA HIS A 159 -17.97 -25.35 17.50
C HIS A 159 -17.97 -25.12 15.98
N VAL A 160 -16.92 -24.50 15.45
CA VAL A 160 -16.77 -24.24 14.00
C VAL A 160 -16.77 -25.54 13.19
N LYS A 161 -16.01 -26.56 13.62
CA LYS A 161 -16.00 -27.87 12.94
C LYS A 161 -17.39 -28.50 12.90
N ARG A 162 -18.14 -28.47 14.01
CA ARG A 162 -19.53 -28.95 14.04
C ARG A 162 -20.47 -28.16 13.13
N CYS A 163 -20.26 -26.86 12.98
CA CYS A 163 -21.04 -26.05 12.03
C CYS A 163 -20.75 -26.47 10.59
N ILE A 164 -19.47 -26.59 10.21
CA ILE A 164 -19.05 -27.06 8.88
C ILE A 164 -19.65 -28.45 8.59
N ASP A 165 -19.57 -29.39 9.53
CA ASP A 165 -20.08 -30.76 9.35
C ASP A 165 -21.60 -30.79 9.16
N LYS A 166 -22.35 -29.94 9.87
CA LYS A 166 -23.81 -29.82 9.74
C LYS A 166 -24.25 -29.14 8.45
N ASP A 167 -23.47 -28.17 7.99
CA ASP A 167 -23.77 -27.34 6.83
C ASP A 167 -23.29 -27.96 5.50
N ALA A 168 -22.61 -29.12 5.56
CA ALA A 168 -22.03 -29.81 4.42
C ALA A 168 -23.02 -30.14 3.28
N GLY A 169 -24.33 -30.24 3.58
CA GLY A 169 -25.38 -30.50 2.59
C GLY A 169 -26.11 -29.26 2.03
N VAL A 170 -25.92 -28.07 2.62
CA VAL A 170 -26.66 -26.84 2.26
C VAL A 170 -25.76 -25.83 1.53
N PHE A 171 -24.43 -25.96 1.66
CA PHE A 171 -23.47 -24.98 1.16
C PHE A 171 -22.28 -25.59 0.37
N PRO A 172 -22.51 -26.40 -0.70
CA PRO A 172 -21.42 -26.91 -1.53
C PRO A 172 -20.66 -25.79 -2.29
N ASP A 173 -21.30 -24.65 -2.52
CA ASP A 173 -20.80 -23.51 -3.31
C ASP A 173 -20.38 -22.30 -2.47
N ARG A 174 -19.93 -22.48 -1.21
CA ARG A 174 -19.11 -21.40 -0.63
C ARG A 174 -17.89 -21.25 -1.53
N VAL A 175 -17.61 -20.03 -1.98
CA VAL A 175 -16.32 -19.65 -2.56
C VAL A 175 -15.28 -20.16 -1.57
N LYS A 176 -14.68 -21.34 -1.82
CA LYS A 176 -13.77 -22.02 -0.90
C LYS A 176 -12.70 -21.01 -0.57
N HIS A 177 -12.74 -20.27 0.54
CA HIS A 177 -11.74 -19.26 0.80
C HIS A 177 -10.50 -20.05 1.18
N THR A 178 -9.38 -19.81 0.50
CA THR A 178 -8.10 -20.39 0.90
C THR A 178 -7.41 -19.26 1.61
N PRO A 179 -7.44 -19.25 2.95
CA PRO A 179 -6.81 -18.18 3.71
C PRO A 179 -5.34 -18.10 3.30
N GLY A 180 -4.83 -16.89 3.08
CA GLY A 180 -3.43 -16.71 2.70
C GLY A 180 -3.10 -16.97 1.22
N LYS A 181 -4.09 -17.21 0.34
CA LYS A 181 -3.86 -17.15 -1.12
C LYS A 181 -4.38 -15.85 -1.70
N TYR A 182 -3.61 -15.27 -2.63
CA TYR A 182 -4.12 -14.17 -3.44
C TYR A 182 -5.36 -14.63 -4.20
N ARG A 183 -6.46 -13.89 -4.05
CA ARG A 183 -7.68 -14.08 -4.83
C ARG A 183 -7.99 -12.78 -5.53
N PRO A 184 -8.07 -12.74 -6.87
CA PRO A 184 -8.69 -11.61 -7.53
C PRO A 184 -10.07 -11.39 -6.89
N ARG A 185 -10.44 -10.13 -6.62
CA ARG A 185 -11.78 -9.81 -6.11
C ARG A 185 -12.80 -10.33 -7.12
N ASP A 186 -13.52 -11.39 -6.77
CA ASP A 186 -14.74 -11.75 -7.48
C ASP A 186 -15.80 -10.76 -7.01
N SER A 187 -16.03 -9.72 -7.81
CA SER A 187 -17.06 -8.72 -7.52
C SER A 187 -18.47 -9.25 -7.77
N GLY A 188 -18.62 -10.53 -8.18
CA GLY A 188 -19.87 -11.06 -8.73
C GLY A 188 -20.22 -10.43 -10.08
N HIS A 189 -19.37 -9.54 -10.59
CA HIS A 189 -19.51 -8.91 -11.89
C HIS A 189 -18.47 -9.49 -12.83
N PRO A 190 -18.84 -9.77 -14.09
CA PRO A 190 -17.86 -10.19 -15.08
C PRO A 190 -16.74 -9.16 -15.17
N ALA A 191 -15.51 -9.63 -15.31
CA ALA A 191 -14.37 -8.77 -15.55
C ALA A 191 -14.69 -7.82 -16.71
N LEU A 192 -14.42 -6.53 -16.52
CA LEU A 192 -14.62 -5.54 -17.57
C LEU A 192 -13.81 -5.96 -18.80
N LYS A 193 -14.44 -5.83 -19.97
CA LYS A 193 -13.84 -6.08 -21.28
C LYS A 193 -14.06 -4.84 -22.14
N LEU A 194 -13.18 -4.63 -23.10
CA LEU A 194 -13.39 -3.59 -24.09
C LEU A 194 -14.70 -3.83 -24.83
N SER A 195 -15.47 -2.78 -25.03
CA SER A 195 -16.73 -2.82 -25.79
C SER A 195 -16.49 -2.92 -27.30
N TYR A 196 -15.26 -2.68 -27.74
CA TYR A 196 -14.86 -2.61 -29.15
C TYR A 196 -13.59 -3.43 -29.40
N GLU A 197 -13.25 -3.62 -30.69
CA GLU A 197 -12.00 -4.24 -31.11
C GLU A 197 -10.81 -3.56 -30.44
N ALA A 198 -9.87 -4.35 -29.91
CA ALA A 198 -8.67 -3.83 -29.28
C ALA A 198 -7.72 -3.22 -30.33
N HIS A 199 -6.97 -2.21 -29.92
CA HIS A 199 -5.91 -1.65 -30.75
C HIS A 199 -4.81 -2.69 -30.97
N ALA A 200 -4.29 -2.80 -32.20
CA ALA A 200 -3.36 -3.86 -32.60
C ALA A 200 -2.14 -3.97 -31.67
N ASN A 201 -1.59 -2.83 -31.27
CA ASN A 201 -0.40 -2.73 -30.41
C ASN A 201 -0.72 -2.44 -28.94
N ILE A 202 -1.99 -2.20 -28.58
CA ILE A 202 -2.39 -1.77 -27.23
C ILE A 202 -3.65 -2.56 -26.84
N PRO A 203 -3.51 -3.83 -26.39
CA PRO A 203 -4.65 -4.75 -26.25
C PRO A 203 -5.68 -4.31 -25.20
N HIS A 204 -5.31 -3.38 -24.32
CA HIS A 204 -6.16 -2.81 -23.29
C HIS A 204 -6.81 -1.47 -23.68
N LEU A 205 -6.61 -1.01 -24.93
CA LEU A 205 -7.22 0.18 -25.50
C LEU A 205 -8.10 -0.20 -26.69
N ALA A 206 -9.28 0.41 -26.83
CA ALA A 206 -10.10 0.24 -28.02
C ALA A 206 -9.44 0.87 -29.26
N LYS A 207 -9.48 0.15 -30.39
CA LYS A 207 -8.93 0.57 -31.69
C LYS A 207 -9.43 1.93 -32.17
N CYS A 208 -10.66 2.29 -31.78
CA CYS A 208 -11.26 3.56 -32.15
C CYS A 208 -10.74 4.75 -31.33
N VAL A 209 -9.73 4.58 -30.47
CA VAL A 209 -9.12 5.64 -29.66
C VAL A 209 -7.75 5.99 -30.21
N GLU A 210 -7.52 7.29 -30.45
CA GLU A 210 -6.26 7.82 -30.97
C GLU A 210 -5.68 8.87 -30.02
N LEU A 211 -4.35 8.88 -29.88
CA LEU A 211 -3.64 9.99 -29.26
C LEU A 211 -3.45 11.12 -30.29
N ARG A 212 -3.91 12.33 -29.94
CA ARG A 212 -3.69 13.54 -30.72
C ARG A 212 -3.00 14.61 -29.89
N GLN A 213 -2.48 15.63 -30.57
CA GLN A 213 -1.87 16.78 -29.92
C GLN A 213 -2.32 18.09 -30.57
N ASN A 214 -2.68 19.07 -29.75
CA ASN A 214 -2.95 20.44 -30.20
C ASN A 214 -2.47 21.47 -29.16
N LYS A 215 -2.60 22.76 -29.49
CA LYS A 215 -2.14 23.86 -28.62
C LYS A 215 -3.01 24.07 -27.36
N GLU A 216 -4.26 23.60 -27.38
CA GLU A 216 -5.22 23.84 -26.30
C GLU A 216 -5.10 22.80 -25.18
N PHE A 217 -5.06 21.51 -25.54
CA PHE A 217 -5.06 20.39 -24.59
C PHE A 217 -3.71 19.69 -24.47
N GLY A 218 -2.73 20.03 -25.32
CA GLY A 218 -1.52 19.21 -25.45
C GLY A 218 -1.87 17.83 -25.98
N ARG A 219 -1.26 16.78 -25.42
CA ARG A 219 -1.57 15.37 -25.74
C ARG A 219 -2.91 14.97 -25.13
N HIS A 220 -3.82 14.43 -25.94
CA HIS A 220 -5.17 14.05 -25.52
C HIS A 220 -5.68 12.85 -26.35
N LEU A 221 -6.64 12.13 -25.79
CA LEU A 221 -7.30 11.02 -26.48
C LEU A 221 -8.55 11.51 -27.20
N VAL A 222 -8.76 11.01 -28.42
CA VAL A 222 -10.00 11.23 -29.18
C VAL A 222 -10.54 9.90 -29.68
N THR A 223 -11.85 9.84 -29.92
CA THR A 223 -12.48 8.68 -30.54
C THR A 223 -12.73 8.95 -32.02
N THR A 224 -12.55 7.93 -32.87
CA THR A 224 -12.84 7.99 -34.32
C THR A 224 -14.27 7.59 -34.66
N GLN A 225 -15.03 7.16 -33.65
CA GLN A 225 -16.45 6.80 -33.76
C GLN A 225 -17.21 7.25 -32.51
N ASN A 226 -18.55 7.23 -32.62
CA ASN A 226 -19.43 7.54 -31.50
C ASN A 226 -19.44 6.40 -30.48
N LEU A 227 -19.22 6.73 -29.21
CA LEU A 227 -19.37 5.81 -28.08
C LEU A 227 -20.72 6.02 -27.39
N LYS A 228 -21.24 4.98 -26.73
CA LYS A 228 -22.45 5.03 -25.91
C LYS A 228 -22.08 5.10 -24.43
N ALA A 229 -22.98 5.64 -23.63
CA ALA A 229 -22.85 5.61 -22.18
C ALA A 229 -22.73 4.16 -21.68
N GLY A 230 -21.68 3.88 -20.90
CA GLY A 230 -21.37 2.54 -20.40
C GLY A 230 -20.35 1.76 -21.23
N ASP A 231 -19.94 2.24 -22.40
CA ASP A 231 -18.88 1.60 -23.18
C ASP A 231 -17.51 1.71 -22.49
N VAL A 232 -16.75 0.61 -22.56
CA VAL A 232 -15.39 0.53 -22.03
C VAL A 232 -14.41 0.62 -23.19
N PHE A 233 -13.61 1.69 -23.23
CA PHE A 233 -12.63 1.94 -24.30
C PHE A 233 -11.16 1.86 -23.84
N LEU A 234 -10.90 1.77 -22.53
CA LEU A 234 -9.58 1.64 -21.94
C LEU A 234 -9.67 0.87 -20.61
N ILE A 235 -8.78 -0.10 -20.39
CA ILE A 235 -8.65 -0.83 -19.13
C ILE A 235 -7.19 -0.77 -18.68
N GLU A 236 -6.87 0.18 -17.82
CA GLU A 236 -5.48 0.39 -17.36
C GLU A 236 -5.26 -0.16 -15.95
N LYS A 237 -4.15 -0.87 -15.74
CA LYS A 237 -3.68 -1.24 -14.40
C LYS A 237 -2.76 -0.14 -13.88
N PRO A 238 -2.95 0.38 -12.65
CA PRO A 238 -2.07 1.41 -12.12
C PRO A 238 -0.63 0.89 -12.00
N TYR A 239 0.33 1.66 -12.51
CA TYR A 239 1.75 1.38 -12.38
C TYR A 239 2.20 1.32 -10.91
N ALA A 240 1.79 2.32 -10.14
CA ALA A 240 1.98 2.37 -8.69
C ALA A 240 0.68 2.79 -8.01
N ASN A 241 0.39 2.17 -6.87
CA ASN A 241 -0.78 2.49 -6.06
C ASN A 241 -0.43 2.41 -4.57
N LEU A 242 -1.22 3.08 -3.73
CA LEU A 242 -1.05 3.10 -2.28
C LEU A 242 -2.44 3.12 -1.64
N LEU A 243 -2.60 2.42 -0.51
CA LEU A 243 -3.82 2.54 0.28
C LEU A 243 -3.90 3.92 0.93
N CYS A 244 -5.07 4.54 0.91
CA CYS A 244 -5.32 5.68 1.79
C CYS A 244 -5.14 5.26 3.26
N ASP A 245 -4.72 6.19 4.11
CA ASP A 245 -4.49 5.97 5.54
C ASP A 245 -5.71 5.32 6.24
N THR A 246 -6.92 5.74 5.86
CA THR A 246 -8.18 5.22 6.39
C THR A 246 -8.50 3.78 5.99
N GLU A 247 -7.82 3.25 4.99
CA GLU A 247 -7.96 1.88 4.49
C GLU A 247 -6.89 0.93 5.05
N ARG A 248 -5.94 1.46 5.84
CA ARG A 248 -5.01 0.61 6.61
C ARG A 248 -5.79 -0.31 7.54
N TYR A 249 -5.24 -1.51 7.71
CA TYR A 249 -5.84 -2.57 8.52
C TYR A 249 -7.19 -3.11 8.00
N LYS A 250 -7.69 -2.63 6.86
CA LYS A 250 -8.89 -3.12 6.18
C LYS A 250 -8.58 -3.85 4.88
N ARG A 251 -7.55 -3.39 4.17
CA ARG A 251 -7.16 -3.90 2.84
C ARG A 251 -5.72 -4.38 2.81
N CYS A 252 -5.44 -5.27 1.87
CA CYS A 252 -4.08 -5.68 1.55
C CYS A 252 -3.31 -4.50 0.92
N ALA A 253 -2.12 -4.20 1.44
CA ALA A 253 -1.27 -3.11 0.95
C ALA A 253 -0.68 -3.33 -0.45
N PHE A 254 -0.78 -4.56 -0.98
CA PHE A 254 -0.32 -4.93 -2.32
C PHE A 254 -1.48 -4.98 -3.33
N CYS A 255 -2.44 -5.88 -3.13
CA CYS A 255 -3.52 -6.10 -4.09
C CYS A 255 -4.79 -5.28 -3.83
N GLN A 256 -4.87 -4.55 -2.71
CA GLN A 256 -6.01 -3.72 -2.31
C GLN A 256 -7.33 -4.46 -2.05
N ASN A 257 -7.31 -5.80 -2.10
CA ASN A 257 -8.44 -6.62 -1.72
C ASN A 257 -8.81 -6.40 -0.25
N GLU A 258 -10.09 -6.55 0.00
CA GLU A 258 -10.69 -6.39 1.31
C GLU A 258 -10.72 -7.72 2.07
N ASP A 259 -9.53 -8.21 2.46
CA ASP A 259 -9.36 -9.46 3.22
C ASP A 259 -9.18 -9.20 4.72
N ARG A 260 -9.99 -8.29 5.28
CA ARG A 260 -9.86 -7.78 6.67
C ARG A 260 -9.86 -8.87 7.75
N PHE A 261 -10.38 -10.06 7.49
CA PHE A 261 -10.46 -11.14 8.48
C PHE A 261 -9.17 -11.95 8.61
N THR A 262 -8.28 -11.91 7.62
CA THR A 262 -7.11 -12.79 7.52
C THR A 262 -5.81 -12.05 7.25
N LEU A 263 -5.82 -10.71 7.20
CA LEU A 263 -4.61 -9.90 7.00
C LEU A 263 -3.45 -10.32 7.93
N ILE A 264 -2.25 -10.45 7.37
CA ILE A 264 -0.99 -10.65 8.10
C ILE A 264 -0.18 -9.35 8.07
N PRO A 265 0.54 -9.00 9.15
CA PRO A 265 1.27 -7.74 9.20
C PRO A 265 2.59 -7.84 8.41
N CYS A 266 3.14 -6.68 8.00
CA CYS A 266 4.59 -6.59 7.80
C CYS A 266 5.29 -6.89 9.13
N GLU A 267 6.45 -7.54 9.11
CA GLU A 267 7.20 -7.79 10.36
C GLU A 267 8.12 -6.62 10.74
N GLY A 268 8.44 -5.72 9.80
CA GLY A 268 9.33 -4.58 10.02
C GLY A 268 8.63 -3.28 10.45
N CYS A 269 7.43 -3.00 9.97
CA CYS A 269 6.70 -1.76 10.26
C CYS A 269 5.30 -2.02 10.82
N THR A 270 4.67 -1.00 11.37
CA THR A 270 3.31 -1.08 11.94
C THR A 270 2.23 -0.68 10.94
N VAL A 271 2.61 -0.25 9.73
CA VAL A 271 1.70 0.41 8.77
C VAL A 271 1.00 -0.54 7.81
N THR A 272 1.72 -1.53 7.25
CA THR A 272 1.21 -2.36 6.15
C THR A 272 0.79 -3.74 6.62
N MET A 273 -0.27 -4.26 6.00
CA MET A 273 -0.72 -5.64 6.15
C MET A 273 -1.07 -6.23 4.78
N TYR A 274 -1.06 -7.55 4.66
CA TYR A 274 -1.20 -8.29 3.41
C TYR A 274 -2.19 -9.43 3.55
N CYS A 275 -2.90 -9.81 2.48
CA CYS A 275 -3.81 -10.95 2.53
C CYS A 275 -3.10 -12.31 2.45
N SER A 276 -1.82 -12.32 2.05
CA SER A 276 -1.01 -13.52 1.87
C SER A 276 0.48 -13.22 2.02
N GLU A 277 1.27 -14.26 2.29
CA GLU A 277 2.73 -14.18 2.22
C GLU A 277 3.18 -13.80 0.81
N GLU A 278 2.54 -14.34 -0.23
CA GLU A 278 2.80 -13.99 -1.62
C GLU A 278 2.65 -12.47 -1.90
N CYS A 279 1.57 -11.84 -1.41
CA CYS A 279 1.36 -10.40 -1.54
C CYS A 279 2.40 -9.60 -0.76
N ARG A 280 2.79 -10.06 0.44
CA ARG A 280 3.84 -9.44 1.25
C ARG A 280 5.19 -9.49 0.52
N ASP A 281 5.54 -10.64 -0.02
CA ASP A 281 6.84 -10.88 -0.65
C ASP A 281 6.94 -10.14 -1.99
N LYS A 282 5.85 -10.10 -2.78
CA LYS A 282 5.75 -9.25 -3.98
C LYS A 282 5.90 -7.77 -3.64
N ALA A 283 5.19 -7.28 -2.61
CA ALA A 283 5.33 -5.90 -2.17
C ALA A 283 6.77 -5.59 -1.71
N HIS A 284 7.37 -6.47 -0.91
CA HIS A 284 8.75 -6.32 -0.44
C HIS A 284 9.75 -6.25 -1.59
N LYS A 285 9.63 -7.15 -2.57
CA LYS A 285 10.48 -7.18 -3.76
C LYS A 285 10.33 -5.91 -4.61
N GLN A 286 9.09 -5.43 -4.79
CA GLN A 286 8.82 -4.31 -5.70
C GLN A 286 9.09 -2.94 -5.11
N TYR A 287 8.68 -2.68 -3.86
CA TYR A 287 8.77 -1.33 -3.31
C TYR A 287 8.93 -1.29 -1.79
N HIS A 288 8.29 -2.21 -1.06
CA HIS A 288 8.10 -2.04 0.37
C HIS A 288 9.43 -2.05 1.14
N ARG A 289 10.45 -2.78 0.66
CA ARG A 289 11.79 -2.78 1.28
C ARG A 289 12.43 -1.39 1.37
N TYR A 290 12.10 -0.48 0.46
CA TYR A 290 12.67 0.87 0.40
C TYR A 290 11.86 1.88 1.23
N GLU A 291 10.55 1.69 1.31
CA GLU A 291 9.66 2.59 2.06
C GLU A 291 9.41 2.13 3.51
N CYS A 292 9.64 0.86 3.86
CA CYS A 292 9.19 0.26 5.14
C CYS A 292 9.58 1.09 6.38
N GLY A 293 10.83 1.55 6.44
CA GLY A 293 11.36 2.30 7.59
C GLY A 293 10.90 3.76 7.66
N VAL A 294 10.39 4.31 6.57
CA VAL A 294 9.99 5.74 6.47
C VAL A 294 8.48 5.92 6.31
N LEU A 295 7.75 4.86 5.96
CA LEU A 295 6.35 4.92 5.56
C LEU A 295 5.46 5.62 6.60
N ARG A 296 5.66 5.35 7.89
CA ARG A 296 4.91 6.00 8.98
C ARG A 296 5.16 7.50 9.02
N ASP A 297 6.42 7.92 9.02
CA ASP A 297 6.78 9.33 9.09
C ASP A 297 6.39 10.06 7.82
N CYS A 298 6.46 9.41 6.65
CA CYS A 298 5.98 10.03 5.44
C CYS A 298 4.45 10.22 5.47
N TRP A 299 3.67 9.29 6.01
CA TRP A 299 2.24 9.53 6.27
C TRP A 299 2.00 10.68 7.24
N ARG A 300 2.82 10.79 8.29
CA ARG A 300 2.75 11.87 9.28
C ARG A 300 3.06 13.25 8.70
N ILE A 301 4.09 13.35 7.87
CA ILE A 301 4.63 14.63 7.36
C ILE A 301 3.94 15.06 6.06
N VAL A 302 3.67 14.12 5.15
CA VAL A 302 3.12 14.39 3.82
C VAL A 302 1.58 14.38 3.85
N GLY A 303 0.98 13.63 4.79
CA GLY A 303 -0.45 13.60 5.00
C GLY A 303 -1.26 13.26 3.75
N LEU A 304 -2.29 14.08 3.47
CA LEU A 304 -3.24 13.98 2.35
C LEU A 304 -2.61 14.18 0.95
N PHE A 305 -1.36 14.63 0.85
CA PHE A 305 -0.65 14.71 -0.44
C PHE A 305 -0.12 13.34 -0.85
N VAL A 306 -1.05 12.41 -1.12
CA VAL A 306 -0.81 11.05 -1.63
C VAL A 306 0.22 11.02 -2.78
N LYS A 307 0.33 12.12 -3.54
CA LYS A 307 1.29 12.31 -4.64
C LYS A 307 2.76 12.07 -4.23
N GLY A 308 3.18 12.53 -3.05
CA GLY A 308 4.57 12.34 -2.61
C GLY A 308 4.92 10.86 -2.35
N MET A 309 3.99 10.15 -1.71
CA MET A 309 4.16 8.72 -1.40
C MET A 309 4.09 7.83 -2.63
N VAL A 310 3.18 8.16 -3.55
CA VAL A 310 3.10 7.47 -4.84
C VAL A 310 4.40 7.69 -5.62
N GLY A 311 5.00 8.88 -5.58
CA GLY A 311 6.30 9.15 -6.19
C GLY A 311 7.41 8.22 -5.70
N LEU A 312 7.59 8.10 -4.37
CA LEU A 312 8.56 7.16 -3.78
C LEU A 312 8.32 5.73 -4.27
N ARG A 313 7.06 5.30 -4.26
CA ARG A 313 6.69 3.95 -4.68
C ARG A 313 6.88 3.72 -6.18
N THR A 314 6.59 4.70 -7.04
CA THR A 314 6.85 4.66 -8.48
C THR A 314 8.33 4.46 -8.75
N VAL A 315 9.19 5.25 -8.10
CA VAL A 315 10.65 5.15 -8.23
C VAL A 315 11.14 3.78 -7.75
N ALA A 316 10.69 3.34 -6.58
CA ALA A 316 11.06 2.03 -6.04
C ALA A 316 10.62 0.87 -6.95
N THR A 317 9.41 0.96 -7.51
CA THR A 317 8.86 -0.04 -8.45
C THR A 317 9.64 -0.07 -9.76
N ALA A 318 9.99 1.10 -10.31
CA ALA A 318 10.84 1.21 -11.49
C ALA A 318 12.22 0.60 -11.21
N PHE A 319 12.88 0.98 -10.13
CA PHE A 319 14.16 0.41 -9.77
C PHE A 319 14.11 -1.12 -9.60
N ALA A 320 13.01 -1.66 -9.07
CA ALA A 320 12.82 -3.09 -8.94
C ALA A 320 12.64 -3.83 -10.28
N SER A 321 12.18 -3.16 -11.36
CA SER A 321 12.07 -3.77 -12.70
C SER A 321 13.44 -3.99 -13.37
N PHE A 322 14.46 -3.26 -12.91
CA PHE A 322 15.87 -3.46 -13.27
C PHE A 322 16.58 -4.42 -12.31
N GLU A 323 15.86 -5.30 -11.61
CA GLU A 323 16.47 -6.28 -10.69
C GLU A 323 17.34 -5.66 -9.60
N GLN A 324 17.04 -4.41 -9.23
CA GLN A 324 17.84 -3.63 -8.29
C GLN A 324 19.26 -3.30 -8.80
N ASP A 325 19.49 -3.35 -10.11
CA ASP A 325 20.70 -2.87 -10.77
C ASP A 325 20.61 -1.34 -11.00
N LEU A 326 21.34 -0.58 -10.19
CA LEU A 326 21.33 0.88 -10.24
C LEU A 326 22.09 1.41 -11.45
N GLU A 327 23.18 0.75 -11.84
CA GLU A 327 23.99 1.15 -12.99
C GLU A 327 23.21 0.89 -14.28
N GLY A 328 22.66 -0.32 -14.44
CA GLY A 328 21.83 -0.65 -15.60
C GLY A 328 20.58 0.23 -15.72
N TRP A 329 19.96 0.60 -14.60
CA TRP A 329 18.85 1.56 -14.62
C TRP A 329 19.30 2.96 -15.06
N ASN A 330 20.42 3.46 -14.53
CA ASN A 330 20.96 4.77 -14.89
C ASN A 330 21.39 4.82 -16.36
N ASP A 331 22.08 3.79 -16.85
CA ASP A 331 22.48 3.68 -18.25
C ASP A 331 21.25 3.70 -19.17
N HIS A 332 20.22 2.92 -18.84
CA HIS A 332 18.96 2.94 -19.58
C HIS A 332 18.36 4.37 -19.65
N LEU A 333 18.23 5.06 -18.50
CA LEU A 333 17.73 6.42 -18.45
C LEU A 333 18.55 7.40 -19.29
N ASN A 334 19.88 7.28 -19.28
CA ASN A 334 20.77 8.14 -20.07
C ASN A 334 20.69 7.88 -21.59
N THR A 335 20.24 6.69 -22.00
CA THR A 335 20.02 6.36 -23.42
C THR A 335 18.64 6.74 -23.94
N LEU A 336 17.67 7.02 -23.06
CA LEU A 336 16.31 7.36 -23.46
C LEU A 336 16.26 8.76 -24.08
N ASN A 337 15.71 8.86 -25.29
CA ASN A 337 15.31 10.13 -25.86
C ASN A 337 13.85 10.42 -25.49
N GLU A 338 13.62 11.30 -24.51
CA GLU A 338 12.29 11.67 -24.01
C GLU A 338 11.31 12.08 -25.12
N THR A 339 11.80 12.70 -26.21
CA THR A 339 10.95 13.14 -27.33
C THR A 339 10.37 11.98 -28.14
N ASN A 340 10.98 10.80 -28.04
CA ASN A 340 10.55 9.58 -28.74
C ASN A 340 9.79 8.60 -27.84
N VAL A 341 9.75 8.82 -26.52
CA VAL A 341 9.01 7.95 -25.59
C VAL A 341 7.51 8.22 -25.73
N ASN A 342 6.82 7.33 -26.44
CA ASN A 342 5.38 7.41 -26.64
C ASN A 342 4.73 6.04 -26.47
N ALA A 343 3.99 5.88 -25.37
CA ALA A 343 3.20 4.70 -25.07
C ALA A 343 2.30 4.26 -26.23
N PHE A 344 1.77 5.17 -27.04
CA PHE A 344 0.88 4.82 -28.16
C PHE A 344 1.61 4.24 -29.38
N THR A 345 2.93 4.40 -29.44
CA THR A 345 3.76 3.83 -30.51
C THR A 345 4.43 2.52 -30.10
N MET A 346 4.37 2.17 -28.80
CA MET A 346 4.90 0.92 -28.28
C MET A 346 3.98 -0.26 -28.62
N ASP A 347 4.58 -1.43 -28.78
CA ASP A 347 3.86 -2.69 -28.88
C ASP A 347 3.70 -3.34 -27.50
N TRP A 348 2.58 -3.04 -26.85
CA TRP A 348 2.23 -3.57 -25.53
C TRP A 348 1.89 -5.05 -25.53
N ASN A 349 1.84 -5.72 -26.69
CA ASN A 349 1.79 -7.18 -26.72
C ASN A 349 3.15 -7.79 -26.31
N ASN A 350 4.25 -7.05 -26.55
CA ASN A 350 5.61 -7.50 -26.32
C ASN A 350 6.36 -6.68 -25.26
N ALA A 351 5.75 -5.61 -24.74
CA ALA A 351 6.33 -4.77 -23.70
C ALA A 351 6.65 -5.58 -22.43
N THR A 352 7.80 -5.30 -21.86
CA THR A 352 8.26 -5.86 -20.60
C THR A 352 7.92 -4.93 -19.44
N VAL A 353 8.25 -5.33 -18.20
CA VAL A 353 8.08 -4.48 -17.02
C VAL A 353 9.08 -3.29 -16.99
N ARG A 354 10.10 -3.31 -17.86
CA ARG A 354 11.10 -2.24 -17.97
C ARG A 354 10.70 -1.15 -18.97
N ASP A 355 9.85 -1.50 -19.93
CA ASP A 355 9.31 -0.60 -20.94
C ASP A 355 8.11 0.18 -20.38
#